data_AF-A0A497B0G5-F1
#
_entry.id   AF-A0A497B0G5-F1
#
_cell.length_a   1.000
_cell.length_b   1.000
_cell.length_c   1.000
_cell.angle_alpha   90.00
_cell.angle_beta   90.00
_cell.angle_gamma   90.00
#
_symmetry.space_group_name_H-M   'P 1'
#
loop_
_entity.id
_entity.type
_entity.pdbx_description
1 polymer ?
#
loop_
_entity_poly.entity_id
_entity_poly.type
_entity_poly.pdbx_seq_one_letter_code
_entity_poly.pdbx_strand_id
1 'polypeptide(L)'
;MPVAHQYEMARRIDDEHLQYQGDFWPRDHGKSEIFCIAYPLRRICEDPDVRILIVQKTADAAEKTLEVIKSELERNVALKTYYAAHWEATVGQRDISNATGTVEREGRREGAWQRRRIYCKRKRRGKDPTVEAVG
;
A
#
# COMPACT_ATOMS: atom_id res chain seq x y z
N MET A 1 10.04 -13.68 13.44
CA MET A 1 9.60 -14.73 12.50
C MET A 1 8.10 -14.81 12.57
N PRO A 2 7.37 -14.80 11.44
CA PRO A 2 5.92 -14.94 11.44
C PRO A 2 5.48 -16.27 12.06
N VAL A 3 4.34 -16.25 12.74
CA VAL A 3 3.73 -17.42 13.41
C VAL A 3 2.67 -18.06 12.52
N ALA A 4 2.32 -19.33 12.76
CA ALA A 4 1.48 -20.14 11.85
C ALA A 4 0.17 -19.45 11.45
N HIS A 5 -0.51 -18.79 12.39
CA HIS A 5 -1.77 -18.07 12.10
C HIS A 5 -1.58 -16.84 11.20
N GLN A 6 -0.40 -16.22 11.18
CA GLN A 6 -0.10 -15.12 10.24
C GLN A 6 0.04 -15.61 8.80
N TYR A 7 0.63 -16.79 8.60
CA TYR A 7 0.65 -17.44 7.28
C TYR A 7 -0.76 -17.79 6.81
N GLU A 8 -1.63 -18.26 7.73
CA GLU A 8 -3.03 -18.53 7.41
C GLU A 8 -3.78 -17.24 7.02
N MET A 9 -3.62 -16.16 7.79
CA MET A 9 -4.20 -14.85 7.46
C MET A 9 -3.75 -14.37 6.08
N ALA A 10 -2.45 -14.46 5.78
CA ALA A 10 -1.90 -14.08 4.48
C ALA A 10 -2.46 -14.94 3.33
N ARG A 11 -2.57 -16.26 3.52
CA ARG A 11 -3.15 -17.15 2.51
C ARG A 11 -4.62 -16.82 2.23
N ARG A 12 -5.39 -16.46 3.27
CA ARG A 12 -6.83 -16.16 3.12
C ARG A 12 -7.07 -14.85 2.39
N ILE A 13 -6.30 -13.80 2.68
CA ILE A 13 -6.46 -12.51 2.00
C ILE A 13 -6.04 -12.56 0.53
N ASP A 14 -5.24 -13.56 0.14
CA ASP A 14 -4.80 -13.77 -1.23
C ASP A 14 -5.79 -14.62 -2.07
N ASP A 15 -6.89 -15.09 -1.49
CA ASP A 15 -7.91 -15.85 -2.20
C ASP A 15 -8.77 -14.92 -3.06
N GLU A 16 -8.54 -14.95 -4.38
CA GLU A 16 -9.24 -14.10 -5.36
C GLU A 16 -10.75 -14.37 -5.44
N HIS A 17 -11.22 -15.52 -4.94
CA HIS A 17 -12.65 -15.84 -4.87
C HIS A 17 -13.33 -15.21 -3.65
N LEU A 18 -12.58 -14.80 -2.63
CA LEU A 18 -13.09 -14.13 -1.45
C LEU A 18 -13.13 -12.61 -1.65
N GLN A 19 -14.28 -12.13 -2.12
CA GLN A 19 -14.50 -10.68 -2.32
C GLN A 19 -14.63 -9.92 -0.99
N TYR A 20 -15.14 -10.57 0.06
CA TYR A 20 -15.39 -9.97 1.36
C TYR A 20 -14.97 -10.93 2.46
N GLN A 21 -14.28 -10.41 3.47
CA GLN A 21 -13.82 -11.19 4.61
C GLN A 21 -13.96 -10.38 5.91
N GLY A 22 -14.44 -11.04 6.96
CA GLY A 22 -14.44 -10.53 8.32
C GLY A 22 -13.70 -11.49 9.23
N ASP A 23 -12.73 -10.99 9.99
CA ASP A 23 -11.93 -11.81 10.90
C ASP A 23 -12.00 -11.30 12.33
N PHE A 24 -12.25 -12.22 13.25
CA PHE A 24 -12.37 -11.96 14.68
C PHE A 24 -11.15 -12.51 15.43
N TRP A 25 -9.98 -11.94 15.16
CA TRP A 25 -8.75 -12.31 15.88
C TRP A 25 -8.64 -11.58 17.22
N PRO A 26 -8.10 -12.23 18.27
CA PRO A 26 -7.80 -11.56 19.53
C PRO A 26 -6.83 -10.38 19.34
N ARG A 27 -6.69 -9.56 20.39
CA ARG A 27 -5.75 -8.43 20.39
C ARG A 27 -4.30 -8.93 20.25
N ASP A 28 -3.44 -8.11 19.67
CA ASP A 28 -1.99 -8.36 19.58
C ASP A 28 -1.57 -9.62 18.78
N HIS A 29 -2.44 -10.11 17.90
CA HIS A 29 -2.15 -11.25 17.01
C HIS A 29 -1.54 -10.85 15.64
N GLY A 30 -1.18 -9.58 15.45
CA GLY A 30 -0.57 -9.09 14.21
C GLY A 30 -1.52 -8.92 13.02
N LYS A 31 -2.84 -8.98 13.23
CA LYS A 31 -3.83 -8.79 12.14
C LYS A 31 -3.66 -7.47 11.39
N SER A 32 -3.39 -6.36 12.10
CA SER A 32 -3.19 -5.05 11.47
C SER A 32 -1.91 -5.01 10.63
N GLU A 33 -0.87 -5.74 11.04
CA GLU A 33 0.38 -5.85 10.27
C GLU A 33 0.13 -6.57 8.94
N ILE A 34 -0.62 -7.68 8.95
CA ILE A 34 -0.94 -8.41 7.72
C ILE A 34 -1.91 -7.60 6.83
N PHE A 35 -3.07 -7.21 7.37
CA PHE A 35 -4.16 -6.67 6.57
C PHE A 35 -3.98 -5.20 6.19
N CYS A 36 -3.32 -4.40 7.04
CA CYS A 36 -3.23 -2.96 6.83
C CYS A 36 -1.84 -2.51 6.37
N ILE A 37 -0.80 -3.34 6.46
CA ILE A 37 0.56 -2.99 6.03
C ILE A 37 1.04 -3.95 4.94
N ALA A 38 1.26 -5.23 5.26
CA ALA A 38 1.93 -6.18 4.38
C ALA A 38 1.13 -6.44 3.09
N TYR A 39 -0.17 -6.72 3.21
CA TYR A 39 -1.03 -6.95 2.05
C TYR A 39 -1.14 -5.70 1.17
N PRO A 40 -1.50 -4.51 1.68
CA PRO A 40 -1.49 -3.30 0.86
C PRO A 40 -0.16 -3.01 0.19
N LEU A 41 0.95 -3.13 0.92
CA LEU A 41 2.29 -2.91 0.39
C LEU A 41 2.59 -3.85 -0.79
N ARG A 42 2.31 -5.15 -0.65
CA ARG A 42 2.49 -6.14 -1.72
C ARG A 42 1.63 -5.83 -2.93
N ARG A 43 0.34 -5.54 -2.72
CA ARG A 43 -0.60 -5.24 -3.82
C ARG A 43 -0.19 -4.02 -4.63
N ILE A 44 0.32 -2.97 -3.97
CA ILE A 44 0.87 -1.79 -4.65
C ILE A 44 2.07 -2.15 -5.51
N CYS A 45 2.96 -3.03 -5.02
CA CYS A 45 4.15 -3.45 -5.76
C CYS A 45 3.80 -4.32 -6.97
N GLU A 46 2.72 -5.10 -6.91
CA GLU A 46 2.30 -5.98 -8.00
C GLU A 46 1.45 -5.27 -9.05
N ASP A 47 0.58 -4.37 -8.63
CA ASP A 47 -0.35 -3.66 -9.51
C ASP A 47 -0.22 -2.13 -9.33
N PRO A 48 0.42 -1.43 -10.27
CA PRO A 48 0.60 0.02 -10.20
C PRO A 48 -0.73 0.79 -10.29
N ASP A 49 -1.80 0.18 -10.80
CA ASP A 49 -3.10 0.83 -10.96
C ASP A 49 -4.08 0.52 -9.81
N VAL A 50 -3.71 -0.34 -8.84
CA VAL A 50 -4.53 -0.68 -7.68
C VAL A 50 -4.90 0.54 -6.84
N ARG A 51 -6.07 0.53 -6.21
CA ARG A 51 -6.51 1.55 -5.26
C ARG A 51 -6.84 0.91 -3.94
N ILE A 52 -6.30 1.47 -2.86
CA ILE A 52 -6.45 0.91 -1.52
C ILE A 52 -6.94 1.99 -0.57
N LEU A 53 -8.01 1.68 0.16
CA LEU A 53 -8.51 2.50 1.26
C LEU A 53 -8.21 1.79 2.58
N ILE A 54 -7.39 2.41 3.43
CA ILE A 54 -7.10 1.93 4.77
C ILE A 54 -8.01 2.68 5.73
N VAL A 55 -8.93 1.96 6.37
CA VAL A 55 -9.85 2.50 7.38
C VAL A 55 -9.42 2.02 8.77
N GLN A 56 -9.21 2.94 9.69
CA GLN A 56 -8.92 2.65 11.10
C GLN A 56 -9.92 3.36 12.01
N LYS A 57 -9.93 2.98 13.30
CA LYS A 57 -10.77 3.63 14.31
C LYS A 57 -10.45 5.12 14.50
N THR A 58 -9.19 5.50 14.32
CA THR A 58 -8.73 6.88 14.46
C THR A 58 -7.84 7.26 13.28
N ALA A 59 -7.93 8.53 12.87
CA ALA A 59 -7.09 9.06 11.81
C ALA A 59 -5.59 8.91 12.11
N ASP A 60 -5.15 9.12 13.36
CA ASP A 60 -3.74 8.96 13.74
C ASP A 60 -3.25 7.52 13.55
N ALA A 61 -4.11 6.52 13.81
CA ALA A 61 -3.76 5.13 13.57
C ALA A 61 -3.61 4.84 12.07
N ALA A 62 -4.55 5.34 11.25
CA ALA A 62 -4.49 5.20 9.80
C ALA A 62 -3.24 5.86 9.20
N GLU A 63 -2.89 7.05 9.69
CA GLU A 63 -1.70 7.78 9.26
C GLU A 63 -0.40 7.06 9.63
N LYS A 64 -0.30 6.51 10.85
CA LYS A 64 0.86 5.71 11.26
C LYS A 64 1.03 4.47 10.37
N THR A 65 -0.07 3.79 10.05
CA THR A 65 -0.04 2.65 9.11
C THR A 65 0.48 3.08 7.74
N LEU A 66 -0.04 4.20 7.20
CA LEU A 66 0.41 4.72 5.91
C LEU A 66 1.89 5.14 5.93
N GLU A 67 2.37 5.68 7.05
CA GLU A 67 3.77 6.08 7.21
C GLU A 67 4.72 4.88 7.16
N VAL A 68 4.33 3.72 7.71
CA VAL A 68 5.09 2.48 7.56
C VAL A 68 5.18 2.08 6.09
N ILE A 69 4.06 2.10 5.36
CA ILE A 69 4.03 1.77 3.92
C ILE A 69 4.95 2.70 3.12
N LYS A 70 4.92 4.01 3.40
CA LYS A 70 5.81 4.99 2.77
C LYS A 70 7.28 4.67 3.03
N SER A 71 7.64 4.41 4.29
CA SER A 71 9.01 4.09 4.68
C SER A 71 9.51 2.85 3.96
N GLU A 72 8.68 1.81 3.85
CA GLU A 72 9.02 0.60 3.09
C GLU A 72 9.24 0.90 1.60
N LEU A 73 8.31 1.60 0.95
CA LEU A 73 8.44 1.95 -0.47
C LEU A 73 9.62 2.88 -0.77
N GLU A 74 9.98 3.76 0.17
CA GLU A 74 11.08 4.70 0.00
C GLU A 74 12.44 4.05 0.28
N ARG A 75 12.58 3.34 1.41
CA ARG A 75 13.87 2.98 2.01
C ARG A 75 14.22 1.49 1.91
N ASN A 76 13.25 0.60 1.66
CA ASN A 76 13.53 -0.83 1.57
C ASN A 76 14.15 -1.19 0.22
N VAL A 77 15.48 -1.19 0.17
CA VAL A 77 16.26 -1.49 -1.05
C VAL A 77 15.97 -2.89 -1.58
N ALA A 78 15.76 -3.88 -0.71
CA ALA A 78 15.49 -5.25 -1.13
C ALA A 78 14.14 -5.35 -1.86
N LEU A 79 13.09 -4.75 -1.29
CA LEU A 79 11.77 -4.68 -1.92
C LEU A 79 11.82 -3.96 -3.28
N LYS A 80 12.47 -2.79 -3.33
CA LYS A 80 12.63 -2.03 -4.58
C LYS A 80 13.37 -2.81 -5.64
N THR A 81 14.46 -3.49 -5.26
CA THR A 81 15.28 -4.29 -6.17
C THR A 81 14.50 -5.48 -6.71
N TYR A 82 13.74 -6.15 -5.83
CA TYR A 82 12.93 -7.31 -6.20
C TYR A 82 11.87 -6.98 -7.25
N TYR A 83 11.17 -5.85 -7.10
CA TYR A 83 10.10 -5.44 -8.02
C TYR A 83 10.56 -4.55 -9.18
N ALA A 84 11.84 -4.16 -9.25
CA ALA A 84 12.33 -3.18 -10.23
C ALA A 84 12.06 -3.60 -11.69
N ALA A 85 12.31 -4.86 -12.04
CA ALA A 85 12.12 -5.36 -13.40
C ALA A 85 10.64 -5.39 -13.80
N HIS A 86 9.76 -5.77 -12.86
CA HIS A 86 8.31 -5.74 -13.05
C HIS A 86 7.82 -4.31 -13.29
N TRP A 87 8.30 -3.36 -12.49
CA TRP A 87 7.94 -1.95 -12.60
C TRP A 87 8.46 -1.30 -13.89
N GLU A 88 9.68 -1.63 -14.31
CA GLU A 88 10.23 -1.18 -15.58
C GLU A 88 9.37 -1.67 -16.77
N ALA A 89 8.96 -2.94 -16.75
CA ALA A 89 8.11 -3.51 -17.80
C ALA A 89 6.68 -2.93 -17.81
N THR A 90 6.12 -2.61 -16.64
CA THR A 90 4.71 -2.20 -16.51
C THR A 90 4.48 -0.69 -16.61
N VAL A 91 5.34 0.12 -15.98
CA VAL A 91 5.22 1.59 -15.93
C VAL A 91 6.40 2.34 -16.57
N GLY A 92 7.43 1.63 -17.04
CA GLY A 92 8.61 2.26 -17.66
C GLY A 92 9.57 2.91 -16.66
N GLN A 93 9.43 2.62 -15.36
CA GLN A 93 10.30 3.14 -14.30
C GLN A 93 10.64 2.04 -13.31
N ARG A 94 11.90 1.98 -12.86
CA ARG A 94 12.36 0.95 -11.92
C ARG A 94 11.97 1.23 -10.47
N ASP A 95 11.82 2.50 -10.10
CA ASP A 95 11.52 2.89 -8.73
C ASP A 95 10.01 3.12 -8.56
N ILE A 96 9.39 2.31 -7.69
CA ILE A 96 7.99 2.38 -7.26
C ILE A 96 7.66 3.71 -6.59
N SER A 97 8.60 4.22 -5.78
CA SER A 97 8.41 5.40 -4.96
C SER A 97 8.26 6.65 -5.83
N ASN A 98 7.35 7.52 -5.40
CA ASN A 98 7.10 8.82 -6.01
C ASN A 98 7.14 9.92 -4.94
N ALA A 99 7.93 9.74 -3.89
CA ALA A 99 7.97 10.63 -2.73
C ALA A 99 8.26 12.10 -3.09
N THR A 100 9.11 12.34 -4.09
CA THR A 100 9.46 13.68 -4.60
C THR A 100 8.59 14.13 -5.77
N GLY A 101 7.61 13.32 -6.17
CA GLY A 101 6.72 13.61 -7.28
C GLY A 101 5.68 14.68 -6.95
N THR A 102 5.08 15.23 -8.01
CA THR A 102 3.91 16.10 -7.89
C THR A 102 2.76 15.50 -8.69
N VAL A 103 1.54 15.71 -8.19
CA VAL A 103 0.30 15.30 -8.86
C VAL A 103 -0.58 16.53 -9.07
N GLU A 104 -1.28 16.54 -10.19
CA GLU A 104 -2.25 17.60 -10.49
C GLU A 104 -3.66 17.07 -10.22
N ARG A 105 -4.36 17.74 -9.30
CA ARG A 105 -5.73 17.42 -8.93
C ARG A 105 -6.55 18.69 -8.89
N GLU A 106 -7.68 18.67 -9.59
CA GLU A 106 -8.64 19.80 -9.57
C GLU A 106 -7.98 21.16 -9.92
N GLY A 107 -7.01 21.15 -10.83
CA GLY A 107 -6.26 22.33 -11.26
C GLY A 107 -5.19 22.82 -10.27
N ARG A 108 -4.91 22.07 -9.20
CA ARG A 108 -3.86 22.35 -8.21
C ARG A 108 -2.76 21.31 -8.29
N ARG A 109 -1.50 21.76 -8.22
CA ARG A 109 -0.33 20.89 -8.05
C ARG A 109 -0.08 20.65 -6.58
N GLU A 110 -0.07 19.38 -6.19
CA GLU A 110 0.19 18.96 -4.82
C GLU A 110 1.33 17.93 -4.80
N GLY A 111 1.95 17.74 -3.63
CA GLY A 111 2.92 16.66 -3.45
C GLY A 111 2.25 15.29 -3.64
N ALA A 112 2.94 14.39 -4.33
CA ALA A 112 2.45 13.02 -4.56
C ALA A 112 2.34 12.21 -3.25
N TRP A 113 3.13 12.54 -2.23
CA TRP A 113 3.04 11.90 -0.92
C TRP A 113 2.60 12.95 0.11
N GLN A 114 1.48 12.68 0.76
CA GLN A 114 0.84 13.54 1.74
C GLN A 114 0.60 12.78 3.05
N ARG A 115 0.12 13.47 4.08
CA ARG A 115 -0.13 12.86 5.41
C ARG A 115 -1.06 11.65 5.33
N ARG A 116 -2.14 11.72 4.54
CA ARG A 116 -3.17 10.67 4.43
C ARG A 116 -3.26 9.99 3.07
N ARG A 117 -2.40 10.37 2.13
CA ARG A 117 -2.49 9.91 0.74
C ARG A 117 -1.12 9.68 0.15
N ILE A 118 -0.97 8.66 -0.66
CA ILE A 118 0.20 8.47 -1.51
C ILE A 118 -0.23 8.16 -2.94
N TYR A 119 0.51 8.72 -3.89
CA TYR A 119 0.39 8.42 -5.31
C TYR A 119 1.71 7.79 -5.76
N CYS A 120 1.73 6.48 -5.98
CA CYS A 120 2.87 5.80 -6.61
C CYS A 120 2.93 6.16 -8.10
N LYS A 121 4.05 5.86 -8.76
CA LYS A 121 4.13 6.01 -10.22
C LYS A 121 3.15 5.02 -10.87
N ARG A 122 2.48 5.42 -11.95
CA ARG A 122 1.42 4.63 -12.59
C ARG A 122 1.52 4.71 -14.10
N LYS A 123 0.88 3.74 -14.76
CA LYS A 123 0.72 3.73 -16.21
C LYS A 123 -0.33 4.75 -16.67
N ARG A 124 -1.44 4.86 -15.94
CA ARG A 124 -2.55 5.77 -16.26
C ARG A 124 -2.54 6.99 -15.34
N ARG A 125 -2.87 8.16 -15.88
CA ARG A 125 -3.21 9.36 -15.08
C ARG A 125 -4.52 9.11 -14.35
N GLY A 126 -4.44 8.53 -13.15
CA GLY A 126 -5.55 8.46 -12.20
C GLY A 126 -5.64 9.76 -11.41
N LYS A 127 -6.86 10.27 -11.19
CA LYS A 127 -7.11 11.39 -10.27
C LYS A 127 -7.02 10.98 -8.80
N ASP A 128 -7.17 9.69 -8.54
CA ASP A 128 -7.32 9.12 -7.20
C ASP A 128 -5.98 8.58 -6.66
N PRO A 129 -5.76 8.66 -5.34
CA PRO A 129 -4.54 8.17 -4.71
C PRO A 129 -4.39 6.66 -4.82
N THR A 130 -3.14 6.19 -4.72
CA THR A 130 -2.84 4.75 -4.58
C THR A 130 -3.28 4.19 -3.26
N VAL A 131 -2.97 4.92 -2.19
CA VAL A 131 -3.47 4.59 -0.86
C VAL A 131 -4.03 5.84 -0.23
N GLU A 132 -5.22 5.71 0.34
CA GLU A 132 -5.82 6.72 1.19
C GLU A 132 -6.05 6.13 2.59
N ALA A 133 -5.65 6.90 3.60
CA ALA A 133 -5.81 6.56 5.00
C ALA A 133 -6.92 7.41 5.62
N VAL A 134 -7.94 6.74 6.16
CA VAL A 134 -9.13 7.35 6.78
C VAL A 134 -9.33 6.78 8.18
N GLY A 135 -9.77 7.61 9.11
CA GLY A 135 -10.21 7.17 10.43
C GLY A 135 -10.92 8.28 11.17
#